data_AF-A0A416Z2V7-F1
#
_entry.id   AF-A0A416Z2V7-F1
#
_cell.length_a   1.000
_cell.length_b   1.000
_cell.length_c   1.000
_cell.angle_alpha   90.00
_cell.angle_beta   90.00
_cell.angle_gamma   90.00
#
_symmetry.space_group_name_H-M   'P 1'
#
loop_
_entity.id
_entity.type
_entity.pdbx_description
1 polymer ?
#
loop_
_entity_poly.entity_id
_entity_poly.type
_entity_poly.pdbx_seq_one_letter_code
_entity_poly.pdbx_strand_id
1 'polypeptide(L)' 'MRRRRCKQCGKLFMPVGKEVICSVKCRQERMKERAERRKEAYKKPELKVGSIAWVNAKAREAGMTYGEYVGRSGI' A
#
# COMPACT_ATOMS: atom_id res chain seq x y z
N MET A 1 -29.61 8.52 21.70
CA MET A 1 -28.63 7.91 20.77
C MET A 1 -29.27 7.70 19.40
N ARG A 2 -28.61 8.08 18.29
CA ARG A 2 -29.16 7.90 16.93
C ARG A 2 -28.60 6.63 16.30
N ARG A 3 -29.47 5.78 15.73
CA ARG A 3 -29.02 4.61 14.95
C ARG A 3 -28.21 5.09 13.76
N ARG A 4 -27.09 4.41 13.48
CA ARG A 4 -26.23 4.67 12.32
C ARG A 4 -26.19 3.47 11.41
N ARG A 5 -25.88 3.70 10.13
CA ARG A 5 -25.69 2.64 9.14
C ARG A 5 -24.24 2.13 9.20
N CYS A 6 -24.05 0.82 9.30
CA CYS A 6 -22.74 0.20 9.26
C CYS A 6 -22.09 0.43 7.89
N LYS A 7 -20.84 0.90 7.89
CA LYS A 7 -20.08 1.13 6.64
C LYS A 7 -19.70 -0.16 5.90
N GLN A 8 -19.72 -1.32 6.55
CA GLN A 8 -19.37 -2.60 5.92
C GLN A 8 -20.60 -3.36 5.39
N CYS A 9 -21.64 -3.51 6.21
CA CYS A 9 -22.79 -4.37 5.88
C CYS A 9 -24.10 -3.62 5.66
N GLY A 10 -24.12 -2.29 5.81
CA GLY A 10 -25.32 -1.47 5.57
C GLY A 10 -26.43 -1.59 6.62
N LYS A 11 -26.29 -2.45 7.64
CA LYS A 11 -27.30 -2.61 8.70
C LYS A 11 -27.34 -1.41 9.65
N LEU A 12 -28.51 -1.10 10.18
CA LEU A 12 -28.67 -0.12 11.24
C LEU A 12 -28.19 -0.71 12.57
N PHE A 13 -27.40 0.06 13.32
CA PHE A 13 -26.91 -0.33 14.64
C PHE A 13 -26.89 0.86 15.60
N MET A 14 -26.79 0.58 16.89
CA MET A 14 -26.59 1.60 17.92
C MET A 14 -25.08 1.75 18.19
N PRO A 15 -24.45 2.85 17.73
CA PRO A 15 -23.03 3.05 17.95
C PRO A 15 -22.74 3.43 19.41
N VAL A 16 -21.65 2.91 19.96
CA VAL A 16 -21.07 3.44 21.20
C VAL A 16 -20.05 4.52 20.81
N GLY A 17 -20.38 5.79 21.07
CA GLY A 17 -19.52 6.92 20.70
C GLY A 17 -19.35 7.12 19.20
N LYS A 18 -18.11 7.03 18.69
CA LYS A 18 -17.74 7.29 17.28
C LYS A 18 -17.73 6.04 16.40
N GLU A 19 -18.33 4.94 16.85
CA GLU A 19 -18.36 3.71 16.07
C GLU A 19 -19.09 3.88 14.72
N VAL A 20 -18.49 3.29 13.68
CA VAL A 20 -18.95 3.33 12.28
C VAL A 20 -19.27 1.94 11.74
N ILE A 21 -19.06 0.91 12.56
CA ILE A 21 -19.15 -0.50 12.22
C ILE A 21 -20.01 -1.18 13.29
N CYS A 22 -20.95 -2.03 12.88
CA CYS A 22 -21.92 -2.64 13.79
C CYS A 22 -21.40 -3.83 14.59
N SER A 23 -20.31 -4.48 14.16
CA SER A 23 -19.82 -5.71 14.79
C SER A 23 -18.33 -5.91 14.59
N VAL A 24 -17.72 -6.74 15.45
CA VAL A 24 -16.32 -7.15 15.32
C VAL A 24 -16.06 -7.84 13.99
N LYS A 25 -16.99 -8.67 13.50
CA LYS A 25 -16.91 -9.33 12.19
C LYS A 25 -16.76 -8.32 11.05
N CYS A 26 -17.66 -7.33 11.00
CA CYS A 26 -17.60 -6.27 9.99
C CYS A 26 -16.31 -5.42 10.10
N ARG A 27 -15.75 -5.29 11.30
CA ARG A 27 -14.48 -4.59 11.52
C ARG A 27 -13.32 -5.39 10.92
N GLN A 28 -13.29 -6.70 11.14
CA GLN A 28 -12.26 -7.58 10.60
C GLN A 28 -12.32 -7.65 9.06
N GLU A 29 -13.51 -7.78 8.47
CA GLU A 29 -13.69 -7.77 7.01
C GLU A 29 -13.14 -6.49 6.39
N ARG A 30 -13.48 -5.34 6.97
CA ARG A 30 -12.96 -4.04 6.51
C ARG A 30 -11.44 -3.92 6.63
N MET A 31 -10.84 -4.48 7.68
CA MET A 31 -9.38 -4.48 7.84
C MET A 31 -8.71 -5.37 6.80
N LYS A 32 -9.28 -6.55 6.50
CA LYS A 32 -8.81 -7.44 5.44
C LYS A 32 -8.87 -6.76 4.08
N GLU A 33 -10.00 -6.17 3.72
CA GLU A 33 -10.17 -5.43 2.46
C GLU A 33 -9.14 -4.30 2.31
N ARG A 34 -8.90 -3.54 3.39
CA ARG A 34 -7.86 -2.49 3.39
C ARG A 34 -6.45 -3.04 3.25
N ALA A 35 -6.15 -4.18 3.85
CA ALA A 35 -4.86 -4.83 3.73
C ALA A 35 -4.62 -5.30 2.29
N GLU A 36 -5.61 -5.96 1.67
CA GLU A 36 -5.53 -6.40 0.28
C GLU A 36 -5.38 -5.21 -0.68
N ARG A 37 -6.18 -4.15 -0.51
CA ARG A 37 -6.01 -2.92 -1.31
C ARG A 37 -4.63 -2.29 -1.16
N ARG A 38 -4.03 -2.35 0.04
CA ARG A 38 -2.66 -1.87 0.26
C ARG A 38 -1.64 -2.76 -0.44
N LYS A 39 -1.79 -4.08 -0.40
CA LYS A 39 -0.91 -5.02 -1.13
C LYS A 39 -0.98 -4.77 -2.63
N GLU A 40 -2.19 -4.56 -3.17
CA GLU A 40 -2.38 -4.26 -4.58
C GLU A 40 -1.75 -2.92 -4.97
N ALA A 41 -1.94 -1.88 -4.15
CA ALA A 41 -1.29 -0.58 -4.33
C ALA A 41 0.25 -0.65 -4.17
N TYR A 42 0.76 -1.65 -3.44
CA TYR A 42 2.19 -1.90 -3.28
C TYR A 42 2.76 -2.82 -4.38
N LYS A 43 1.99 -3.17 -5.42
CA LYS A 43 2.59 -3.67 -6.67
C LYS A 43 3.62 -2.65 -7.11
N LYS A 44 4.89 -3.09 -7.15
CA LYS A 44 6.11 -2.29 -7.23
C LYS A 44 5.89 -1.02 -8.06
N PRO A 45 6.01 0.19 -7.48
CA PRO A 45 6.14 1.37 -8.31
C PRO A 45 7.34 1.16 -9.23
N GLU A 46 7.18 1.48 -10.51
CA GLU A 46 8.31 1.53 -11.44
C GLU A 46 9.41 2.38 -10.80
N LEU A 47 10.63 1.85 -10.75
CA LEU A 47 11.75 2.58 -10.15
C LEU A 47 11.91 3.90 -10.91
N LYS A 48 11.82 5.03 -10.18
CA LYS A 48 12.03 6.34 -10.78
C LYS A 48 13.40 6.39 -11.45
N VAL A 49 13.43 6.75 -12.73
CA VAL A 49 14.67 6.96 -13.50
C VAL A 49 15.57 7.93 -12.74
N GLY A 50 16.85 7.58 -12.61
CA GLY A 50 17.83 8.36 -11.85
C GLY A 50 17.82 8.17 -10.33
N SER A 51 16.85 7.44 -9.75
CA SER A 51 16.93 7.07 -8.33
C SER A 51 18.09 6.09 -8.07
N ILE A 52 18.69 6.13 -6.89
CA ILE A 52 19.77 5.21 -6.49
C ILE A 52 19.33 3.73 -6.69
N ALA A 53 18.08 3.40 -6.39
CA ALA A 53 17.54 2.06 -6.61
C ALA A 53 17.45 1.69 -8.10
N TRP A 54 17.10 2.64 -8.97
CA TRP A 54 17.11 2.46 -10.43
C TRP A 54 18.54 2.26 -10.96
N VAL A 55 19.50 3.09 -10.54
CA VAL A 55 20.91 2.98 -10.94
C VAL A 55 21.50 1.64 -10.47
N ASN A 56 21.24 1.23 -9.23
CA ASN A 56 21.68 -0.06 -8.72
C ASN A 56 21.07 -1.25 -9.48
N ALA A 57 19.80 -1.16 -9.87
CA ALA A 57 19.17 -2.20 -10.69
C ALA A 57 19.86 -2.31 -12.06
N LYS A 58 20.17 -1.17 -12.69
CA LYS A 58 20.89 -1.13 -13.97
C LYS A 58 22.35 -1.58 -13.88
N ALA A 59 23.05 -1.21 -12.82
CA ALA A 59 24.41 -1.70 -12.57
C ALA A 59 24.43 -3.23 -12.46
N ARG A 60 23.49 -3.82 -11.71
CA ARG A 60 23.34 -5.28 -11.60
C ARG A 60 22.98 -5.95 -12.93
N GLU A 61 22.07 -5.35 -13.70
CA GLU A 61 21.70 -5.83 -15.05
C GLU A 61 22.91 -5.82 -15.99
N ALA A 62 23.77 -4.82 -15.88
CA ALA A 62 25.02 -4.70 -16.65
C ALA A 62 26.18 -5.55 -16.09
N GLY A 63 25.99 -6.29 -14.99
CA GLY A 63 27.05 -7.05 -14.33
C GLY A 63 28.16 -6.19 -13.71
N MET A 64 27.87 -4.92 -13.42
CA MET A 64 28.82 -3.93 -12.90
C MET A 64 28.48 -3.53 -11.46
N THR A 65 29.47 -3.00 -10.75
CA THR A 65 29.22 -2.28 -9.50
C THR A 65 28.60 -0.89 -9.79
N TYR A 66 27.95 -0.31 -8.78
CA TYR A 66 27.34 1.02 -8.90
C TYR A 66 28.33 2.08 -9.41
N GLY A 67 29.54 2.11 -8.84
CA GLY A 67 30.55 3.11 -9.18
C GLY A 67 31.04 3.00 -10.63
N GLU A 68 31.28 1.77 -11.10
CA GLU A 68 31.65 1.51 -12.50
C GLU A 68 30.53 1.92 -13.46
N TYR A 69 29.29 1.58 -13.11
CA TYR A 69 28.13 1.90 -13.92
C TYR A 69 27.90 3.42 -14.04
N VAL A 70 28.02 4.16 -12.93
CA VAL A 70 27.90 5.63 -12.91
C VAL A 70 29.02 6.28 -13.71
N GLY A 71 30.27 5.88 -13.49
CA GLY A 71 31.44 6.43 -14.20
C GLY A 71 31.40 6.20 -15.71
N ARG A 72 30.84 5.07 -16.16
CA ARG A 72 30.72 4.73 -17.58
C ARG A 72 29.49 5.35 -18.26
N SER A 73 28.38 5.49 -17.54
CA SER A 73 27.10 5.96 -18.11
C SER A 73 26.93 7.48 -18.05
N GLY A 74 27.75 8.19 -17.26
CA GLY A 74 27.68 9.64 -17.13
C GLY A 74 26.38 10.15 -16.50
N ILE A 75 25.75 9.32 -15.64
CA ILE A 75 24.49 9.59 -14.94
C ILE A 75 24.76 10.23 -13.58
#